data_AF-A0A1B2HKN2-F1
#
_entry.id   AF-A0A1B2HKN2-F1
#
_cell.length_a   1.000
_cell.length_b   1.000
_cell.length_c   1.000
_cell.angle_alpha   90.00
_cell.angle_beta   90.00
_cell.angle_gamma   90.00
#
_symmetry.space_group_name_H-M   'P 1'
#
loop_
_entity.id
_entity.type
_entity.pdbx_description
1 polymer ?
#
loop_
_entity_poly.entity_id
_entity_poly.type
_entity_poly.pdbx_seq_one_letter_code
_entity_poly.pdbx_strand_id
1 'polypeptide(L)'
;MAGADGAGQPTARTPHFDVVLRGYNQRQVNERVTRLEFDLKNSNRSRDAAAAQVAELTKLLNTMRADLDKTRMQLHNLANRPVDASNVTERVRVMMTLAEEEIADIRKGALDAANATRAEADKYAADQRENHQRMLAETEARRKQLEVAHQQRTTELEKQFTERRTELEAEFEALRTKLTAEHEALVAETRAAGERVTADFERRSADLDARRVELDQKYKAYHDQLDKEYDGLKATLTAEHQKVLADARAEADRIAAETEATRAEALRKLDETLKAKQAETEKTIAELEADALARVEKTTADATAAAAALVSEAEAKATKLVGDAETRSTALVTEAESRAAASVREADEKAVGLVRVAQEKATGLVREAEEKATRLQADADQRAEVAAEREAALRSAHDNLTKQFNAAQAAVEAAMTVLKPLPSSEVDSDAAAEEAAASGDSGGSGGSEPKTEQLPKQRPRS
;
A
#
# COMPACT_ATOMS: atom_id res chain seq x y z
N MET A 1 111.36 112.32 111.21
CA MET A 1 112.49 112.22 112.15
C MET A 1 113.30 110.97 111.82
N ALA A 2 114.57 110.94 112.22
CA ALA A 2 115.55 109.95 111.78
C ALA A 2 115.67 108.73 112.71
N GLY A 3 116.23 107.64 112.16
CA GLY A 3 117.03 106.66 112.91
C GLY A 3 116.28 105.50 113.57
N ALA A 4 116.51 104.29 113.05
CA ALA A 4 117.44 103.35 113.70
C ALA A 4 117.66 102.12 112.81
N ASP A 5 118.91 101.92 112.37
CA ASP A 5 119.37 100.64 111.84
C ASP A 5 119.47 99.60 112.97
N GLY A 6 119.36 98.33 112.59
CA GLY A 6 119.65 97.19 113.46
C GLY A 6 118.44 96.26 113.69
N ALA A 7 118.63 94.96 113.84
CA ALA A 7 119.84 94.18 113.62
C ALA A 7 119.44 92.72 113.41
N GLY A 8 120.25 92.00 112.63
CA GLY A 8 120.09 90.57 112.44
C GLY A 8 118.91 90.19 111.56
N GLN A 9 119.23 89.64 110.39
CA GLN A 9 118.54 88.42 110.00
C GLN A 9 118.81 87.39 111.10
N PRO A 10 117.82 86.91 111.87
CA PRO A 10 117.79 85.48 112.07
C PRO A 10 117.66 84.91 110.66
N THR A 11 118.73 84.31 110.14
CA THR A 11 118.56 83.21 109.20
C THR A 11 117.78 82.16 109.98
N ALA A 12 116.45 82.28 109.93
CA ALA A 12 115.53 81.36 110.54
C ALA A 12 115.79 80.02 109.85
N ARG A 13 116.71 79.25 110.45
CA ARG A 13 117.09 77.92 110.00
C ARG A 13 115.78 77.21 109.78
N THR A 14 115.46 76.92 108.52
CA THR A 14 114.16 76.36 108.14
C THR A 14 113.90 75.20 109.10
N PRO A 15 112.83 75.24 109.92
CA PRO A 15 112.70 74.28 111.01
C PRO A 15 112.58 72.89 110.41
N HIS A 16 113.70 72.16 110.42
CA HIS A 16 113.80 70.84 109.82
C HIS A 16 113.19 69.84 110.81
N PHE A 17 112.22 69.07 110.33
CA PHE A 17 111.69 67.94 111.08
C PHE A 17 112.74 66.82 111.11
N ASP A 18 112.91 66.16 112.26
CA ASP A 18 113.81 65.02 112.40
C ASP A 18 113.38 63.86 111.49
N VAL A 19 114.35 63.22 110.82
CA VAL A 19 114.08 62.14 109.85
C VAL A 19 114.20 60.78 110.52
N VAL A 20 113.09 60.03 110.55
CA VAL A 20 112.99 58.67 111.12
C VAL A 20 112.65 57.63 110.06
N LEU A 21 113.06 56.38 110.28
CA LEU A 21 113.03 55.27 109.29
C LEU A 21 111.64 54.99 108.68
N ARG A 22 110.57 55.32 109.41
CA ARG A 22 109.19 55.45 108.89
C ARG A 22 108.61 56.79 109.32
N GLY A 23 108.83 57.82 108.51
CA GLY A 23 108.30 59.17 108.71
C GLY A 23 107.32 59.61 107.61
N TYR A 24 106.73 60.80 107.76
CA TYR A 24 105.95 61.43 106.71
C TYR A 24 106.83 61.79 105.50
N ASN A 25 106.24 61.82 104.31
CA ASN A 25 106.96 62.18 103.09
C ASN A 25 107.37 63.66 103.15
N GLN A 26 108.67 63.93 103.28
CA GLN A 26 109.23 65.28 103.43
C GLN A 26 108.78 66.25 102.33
N ARG A 27 108.57 65.77 101.09
CA ARG A 27 108.07 66.61 99.99
C ARG A 27 106.65 67.12 100.28
N GLN A 28 105.77 66.24 100.75
CA GLN A 28 104.38 66.60 101.10
C GLN A 28 104.32 67.53 102.31
N VAL A 29 105.18 67.31 103.32
CA VAL A 29 105.27 68.18 104.51
C VAL A 29 105.75 69.57 104.11
N ASN A 30 106.83 69.68 103.34
CA ASN A 30 107.35 70.96 102.87
C ASN A 30 106.32 71.70 102.00
N GLU A 31 105.64 71.01 101.07
CA GLU A 31 104.57 71.58 100.26
C GLU A 31 103.42 72.12 101.13
N ARG A 32 103.04 71.39 102.18
CA ARG A 32 102.00 71.83 103.13
C ARG A 32 102.44 73.01 104.00
N VAL A 33 103.69 73.04 104.46
CA VAL A 33 104.24 74.17 105.24
C VAL A 33 104.33 75.43 104.38
N THR A 34 104.89 75.35 103.17
CA THR A 34 104.94 76.49 102.24
C THR A 34 103.54 77.01 101.90
N ARG A 35 102.56 76.11 101.76
CA ARG A 35 101.15 76.51 101.59
C ARG A 35 100.58 77.20 102.82
N LEU A 36 100.82 76.70 104.03
CA LEU A 36 100.39 77.35 105.27
C LEU A 36 101.07 78.71 105.50
N GLU A 37 102.35 78.86 105.16
CA GLU A 37 103.04 80.16 105.18
C GLU A 37 102.44 81.16 104.18
N PHE A 38 102.07 80.68 102.99
CA PHE A 38 101.37 81.49 101.99
C PHE A 38 99.98 81.90 102.50
N ASP A 39 99.20 80.95 103.02
CA ASP A 39 97.86 81.18 103.57
C ASP A 39 97.92 82.19 104.75
N LEU A 40 98.92 82.08 105.64
CA LEU A 40 99.15 83.01 106.76
C LEU A 40 99.55 84.42 106.27
N LYS A 41 100.47 84.51 105.30
CA LYS A 41 100.85 85.79 104.68
C LYS A 41 99.66 86.46 103.99
N ASN A 42 98.80 85.68 103.34
CA ASN A 42 97.59 86.18 102.70
C ASN A 42 96.55 86.64 103.74
N SER A 43 96.32 85.86 104.80
CA SER A 43 95.43 86.21 105.90
C SER A 43 95.86 87.50 106.62
N ASN A 44 97.15 87.69 106.89
CA ASN A 44 97.67 88.92 107.48
C ASN A 44 97.44 90.14 106.57
N ARG A 45 97.68 90.01 105.26
CA ARG A 45 97.35 91.08 104.28
C ARG A 45 95.85 91.42 104.29
N SER A 46 94.97 90.41 104.33
CA SER A 46 93.53 90.64 104.43
C SER A 46 93.14 91.32 105.76
N ARG A 47 93.78 90.96 106.87
CA ARG A 47 93.55 91.57 108.18
C ARG A 47 93.96 93.05 108.18
N ASP A 48 95.13 93.36 107.65
CA ASP A 48 95.65 94.72 107.64
C ASP A 48 94.88 95.61 106.63
N ALA A 49 94.41 95.05 105.52
CA ALA A 49 93.47 95.73 104.61
C ALA A 49 92.11 96.02 105.28
N ALA A 50 91.54 95.06 106.03
CA ALA A 50 90.32 95.28 106.80
C ALA A 50 90.50 96.33 107.90
N ALA A 51 91.66 96.33 108.59
CA ALA A 51 91.98 97.35 109.58
C ALA A 51 92.06 98.77 108.97
N ALA A 52 92.63 98.90 107.76
CA ALA A 52 92.64 100.16 107.01
C ALA A 52 91.23 100.63 106.63
N GLN A 53 90.36 99.73 106.15
CA GLN A 53 88.96 100.04 105.85
C GLN A 53 88.18 100.50 107.10
N VAL A 54 88.38 99.85 108.25
CA VAL A 54 87.75 100.27 109.52
C VAL A 54 88.22 101.67 109.94
N ALA A 55 89.50 102.00 109.77
CA ALA A 55 90.03 103.32 110.06
C ALA A 55 89.41 104.40 109.13
N GLU A 56 89.27 104.09 107.83
CA GLU A 56 88.64 104.99 106.86
C GLU A 56 87.15 105.21 107.14
N LEU A 57 86.37 104.14 107.37
CA LEU A 57 84.96 104.23 107.75
C LEU A 57 84.76 105.02 109.05
N THR A 58 85.64 104.84 110.03
CA THR A 58 85.61 105.60 111.29
C THR A 58 85.82 107.10 111.05
N LYS A 59 86.74 107.48 110.14
CA LYS A 59 86.95 108.87 109.74
C LYS A 59 85.72 109.44 109.05
N LEU A 60 85.17 108.72 108.06
CA LEU A 60 84.02 109.14 107.26
C LEU A 60 82.77 109.33 108.16
N LEU A 61 82.54 108.40 109.08
CA LEU A 61 81.44 108.46 110.04
C LEU A 61 81.57 109.62 111.05
N ASN A 62 82.80 109.97 111.47
CA ASN A 62 83.03 111.14 112.31
C ASN A 62 82.81 112.47 111.54
N THR A 63 83.20 112.54 110.27
CA THR A 63 82.86 113.69 109.40
C THR A 63 81.34 113.85 109.24
N MET A 64 80.65 112.76 108.88
CA MET A 64 79.19 112.77 108.72
C MET A 64 78.44 113.18 110.00
N ARG A 65 78.93 112.78 111.19
CA ARG A 65 78.37 113.24 112.48
C ARG A 65 78.53 114.74 112.66
N ALA A 66 79.70 115.30 112.38
CA ALA A 66 79.95 116.74 112.50
C ALA A 66 79.08 117.57 111.54
N ASP A 67 78.89 117.09 110.30
CA ASP A 67 78.01 117.75 109.32
C ASP A 67 76.52 117.64 109.71
N LEU A 68 76.09 116.51 110.28
CA LEU A 68 74.73 116.33 110.79
C LEU A 68 74.46 117.28 111.98
N ASP A 69 75.39 117.43 112.91
CA ASP A 69 75.20 118.34 114.04
C ASP A 69 75.27 119.82 113.61
N LYS A 70 76.09 120.16 112.61
CA LYS A 70 76.09 121.48 111.95
C LYS A 70 74.74 121.81 111.31
N THR A 71 74.19 120.89 110.51
CA THR A 71 72.88 121.08 109.85
C THR A 71 71.73 121.12 110.85
N ARG A 72 71.75 120.30 111.92
CA ARG A 72 70.82 120.40 113.05
C ARG A 72 70.85 121.77 113.72
N MET A 73 72.04 122.32 113.98
CA MET A 73 72.17 123.66 114.56
C MET A 73 71.62 124.75 113.62
N GLN A 74 71.86 124.64 112.31
CA GLN A 74 71.29 125.55 111.32
C GLN A 74 69.75 125.48 111.30
N LEU A 75 69.17 124.28 111.24
CA LEU A 75 67.73 124.06 111.27
C LEU A 75 67.09 124.59 112.57
N HIS A 76 67.68 124.27 113.73
CA HIS A 76 67.20 124.75 115.02
C HIS A 76 67.20 126.28 115.10
N ASN A 77 68.23 126.93 114.56
CA ASN A 77 68.31 128.40 114.48
C ASN A 77 67.25 129.00 113.56
N LEU A 78 66.90 128.35 112.44
CA LEU A 78 65.85 128.81 111.51
C LEU A 78 64.43 128.57 112.05
N ALA A 79 64.22 127.46 112.76
CA ALA A 79 62.92 127.09 113.34
C ALA A 79 62.58 127.91 114.59
N ASN A 80 63.50 128.00 115.56
CA ASN A 80 63.19 128.49 116.90
C ASN A 80 63.50 130.00 117.12
N ARG A 81 64.07 130.71 116.13
CA ARG A 81 64.29 132.16 116.24
C ARG A 81 63.07 132.96 115.76
N PRO A 82 62.61 133.96 116.55
CA PRO A 82 61.52 134.85 116.13
C PRO A 82 61.88 135.59 114.84
N VAL A 83 60.85 136.08 114.15
CA VAL A 83 60.98 136.67 112.83
C VAL A 83 61.65 138.05 112.95
N ASP A 84 62.83 138.15 112.34
CA ASP A 84 63.58 139.39 112.14
C ASP A 84 63.81 139.58 110.62
N ALA A 85 63.99 140.80 110.15
CA ALA A 85 64.04 141.14 108.73
C ALA A 85 65.12 140.36 107.97
N SER A 86 66.24 140.06 108.62
CA SER A 86 67.32 139.19 108.11
C SER A 86 66.89 137.73 107.90
N ASN A 87 66.04 137.19 108.79
CA ASN A 87 65.58 135.81 108.80
C ASN A 87 64.30 135.58 107.97
N VAL A 88 63.62 136.65 107.52
CA VAL A 88 62.47 136.55 106.59
C VAL A 88 62.96 136.10 105.22
N THR A 89 63.98 136.76 104.67
CA THR A 89 64.51 136.45 103.33
C THR A 89 64.97 135.01 103.23
N GLU A 90 65.64 134.48 104.27
CA GLU A 90 66.10 133.09 104.29
C GLU A 90 64.93 132.10 104.42
N ARG A 91 63.90 132.39 105.24
CA ARG A 91 62.70 131.54 105.33
C ARG A 91 61.86 131.57 104.04
N VAL A 92 61.74 132.72 103.37
CA VAL A 92 61.08 132.82 102.05
C VAL A 92 61.88 132.07 100.99
N ARG A 93 63.22 132.13 101.03
CA ARG A 93 64.09 131.34 100.16
C ARG A 93 63.84 129.84 100.35
N VAL A 94 63.83 129.35 101.60
CA VAL A 94 63.52 127.96 101.93
C VAL A 94 62.11 127.55 101.50
N MET A 95 61.11 128.44 101.61
CA MET A 95 59.75 128.18 101.14
C MET A 95 59.65 128.13 99.60
N MET A 96 60.40 128.98 98.90
CA MET A 96 60.47 128.93 97.43
C MET A 96 61.22 127.68 96.94
N THR A 97 62.33 127.28 97.58
CA THR A 97 62.99 126.02 97.23
C THR A 97 62.09 124.81 97.53
N LEU A 98 61.33 124.83 98.63
CA LEU A 98 60.35 123.77 98.92
C LEU A 98 59.23 123.74 97.86
N ALA A 99 58.73 124.88 97.40
CA ALA A 99 57.73 124.94 96.33
C ALA A 99 58.31 124.49 94.97
N GLU A 100 59.59 124.78 94.69
CA GLU A 100 60.30 124.27 93.52
C GLU A 100 60.49 122.74 93.60
N GLU A 101 60.79 122.19 94.80
CA GLU A 101 60.83 120.76 95.09
C GLU A 101 59.44 120.10 94.92
N GLU A 102 58.37 120.68 95.47
CA GLU A 102 56.99 120.20 95.29
C GLU A 102 56.56 120.20 93.82
N ILE A 103 56.89 121.26 93.05
CA ILE A 103 56.63 121.31 91.61
C ILE A 103 57.48 120.27 90.86
N ALA A 104 58.72 120.03 91.27
CA ALA A 104 59.56 118.98 90.71
C ALA A 104 58.99 117.59 90.97
N ASP A 105 58.49 117.32 92.18
CA ASP A 105 57.83 116.06 92.55
C ASP A 105 56.50 115.86 91.83
N ILE A 106 55.67 116.90 91.67
CA ILE A 106 54.45 116.83 90.86
C ILE A 106 54.77 116.54 89.38
N ARG A 107 55.77 117.23 88.81
CA ARG A 107 56.22 116.97 87.43
C ARG A 107 56.78 115.57 87.27
N LYS A 108 57.56 115.09 88.24
CA LYS A 108 58.10 113.74 88.28
C LYS A 108 56.98 112.71 88.36
N GLY A 109 56.03 112.86 89.29
CA GLY A 109 54.86 111.98 89.40
C GLY A 109 54.00 111.95 88.13
N ALA A 110 53.81 113.08 87.46
CA ALA A 110 53.11 113.15 86.17
C ALA A 110 53.88 112.45 85.03
N LEU A 111 55.22 112.59 84.99
CA LEU A 111 56.08 111.88 84.04
C LEU A 111 56.11 110.38 84.32
N ASP A 112 56.23 109.97 85.58
CA ASP A 112 56.24 108.58 86.02
C ASP A 112 54.90 107.90 85.70
N ALA A 113 53.76 108.59 85.92
CA ALA A 113 52.44 108.11 85.52
C ALA A 113 52.31 107.99 83.99
N ALA A 114 52.73 109.00 83.22
CA ALA A 114 52.71 108.94 81.76
C ALA A 114 53.61 107.83 81.20
N ASN A 115 54.77 107.61 81.81
CA ASN A 115 55.69 106.51 81.48
C ASN A 115 55.10 105.14 81.85
N ALA A 116 54.42 105.04 82.99
CA ALA A 116 53.72 103.82 83.40
C ALA A 116 52.60 103.45 82.41
N THR A 117 51.72 104.40 82.05
CA THR A 117 50.67 104.17 81.05
C THR A 117 51.23 103.81 79.68
N ARG A 118 52.35 104.43 79.24
CA ARG A 118 53.05 104.04 78.01
C ARG A 118 53.61 102.62 78.09
N ALA A 119 54.31 102.29 79.18
CA ALA A 119 54.88 100.96 79.37
C ALA A 119 53.80 99.87 79.46
N GLU A 120 52.63 100.17 80.00
CA GLU A 120 51.48 99.24 80.05
C GLU A 120 50.82 99.08 78.68
N ALA A 121 50.68 100.17 77.90
CA ALA A 121 50.22 100.12 76.52
C ALA A 121 51.21 99.37 75.59
N ASP A 122 52.52 99.57 75.77
CA ASP A 122 53.57 98.88 75.02
C ASP A 122 53.62 97.38 75.34
N LYS A 123 53.44 97.01 76.62
CA LYS A 123 53.27 95.60 77.04
C LYS A 123 52.03 94.99 76.39
N TYR A 124 50.87 95.64 76.50
CA TYR A 124 49.64 95.13 75.87
C TYR A 124 49.80 94.99 74.35
N ALA A 125 50.45 95.95 73.68
CA ALA A 125 50.74 95.87 72.24
C ALA A 125 51.74 94.74 71.90
N ALA A 126 52.72 94.47 72.77
CA ALA A 126 53.63 93.33 72.61
C ALA A 126 52.91 91.99 72.81
N ASP A 127 52.13 91.84 73.88
CA ASP A 127 51.35 90.64 74.19
C ASP A 127 50.34 90.33 73.07
N GLN A 128 49.65 91.34 72.53
CA GLN A 128 48.74 91.17 71.40
C GLN A 128 49.47 90.74 70.11
N ARG A 129 50.66 91.28 69.83
CA ARG A 129 51.49 90.84 68.69
C ARG A 129 51.97 89.41 68.88
N GLU A 130 52.44 89.05 70.07
CA GLU A 130 52.90 87.69 70.36
C GLU A 130 51.73 86.69 70.26
N ASN A 131 50.57 87.00 70.85
CA ASN A 131 49.38 86.17 70.73
C ASN A 131 48.94 86.01 69.27
N HIS A 132 48.94 87.09 68.48
CA HIS A 132 48.63 86.99 67.04
C HIS A 132 49.65 86.14 66.29
N GLN A 133 50.96 86.30 66.55
CA GLN A 133 52.02 85.48 65.97
C GLN A 133 51.89 84.00 66.35
N ARG A 134 51.53 83.69 67.60
CA ARG A 134 51.24 82.33 68.07
C ARG A 134 50.04 81.72 67.33
N MET A 135 48.93 82.46 67.18
CA MET A 135 47.76 82.00 66.42
C MET A 135 48.06 81.80 64.92
N LEU A 136 48.89 82.66 64.31
CA LEU A 136 49.36 82.47 62.94
C LEU A 136 50.25 81.22 62.82
N ALA A 137 51.19 81.03 63.73
CA ALA A 137 52.05 79.85 63.76
C ALA A 137 51.25 78.54 63.97
N GLU A 138 50.23 78.54 64.84
CA GLU A 138 49.35 77.39 65.05
C GLU A 138 48.49 77.09 63.83
N THR A 139 47.89 78.12 63.20
CA THR A 139 47.07 77.92 61.98
C THR A 139 47.93 77.47 60.79
N GLU A 140 49.16 77.97 60.65
CA GLU A 140 50.12 77.46 59.67
C GLU A 140 50.55 76.01 59.95
N ALA A 141 50.83 75.67 61.21
CA ALA A 141 51.20 74.31 61.60
C ALA A 141 50.05 73.33 61.32
N ARG A 142 48.82 73.72 61.67
CA ARG A 142 47.61 72.94 61.40
C ARG A 142 47.34 72.80 59.90
N ARG A 143 47.56 73.85 59.09
CA ARG A 143 47.49 73.78 57.62
C ARG A 143 48.50 72.77 57.08
N LYS A 144 49.77 72.88 57.47
CA LYS A 144 50.85 71.95 57.05
C LYS A 144 50.55 70.50 57.46
N GLN A 145 50.04 70.27 58.67
CA GLN A 145 49.62 68.94 59.13
C GLN A 145 48.48 68.37 58.28
N LEU A 146 47.45 69.17 57.98
CA LEU A 146 46.35 68.75 57.12
C LEU A 146 46.82 68.47 55.69
N GLU A 147 47.69 69.31 55.11
CA GLU A 147 48.27 69.09 53.78
C GLU A 147 49.07 67.78 53.70
N VAL A 148 49.92 67.51 54.70
CA VAL A 148 50.66 66.24 54.79
C VAL A 148 49.71 65.05 54.98
N ALA A 149 48.69 65.16 55.85
CA ALA A 149 47.71 64.09 56.04
C ALA A 149 46.87 63.82 54.78
N HIS A 150 46.52 64.86 54.02
CA HIS A 150 45.85 64.73 52.73
C HIS A 150 46.76 64.06 51.70
N GLN A 151 48.02 64.49 51.55
CA GLN A 151 49.00 63.87 50.64
C GLN A 151 49.28 62.40 51.00
N GLN A 152 49.41 62.07 52.28
CA GLN A 152 49.53 60.70 52.75
C GLN A 152 48.29 59.88 52.40
N ARG A 153 47.09 60.43 52.60
CA ARG A 153 45.85 59.73 52.26
C ARG A 153 45.63 59.57 50.76
N THR A 154 46.01 60.53 49.93
CA THR A 154 45.91 60.38 48.46
C THR A 154 46.92 59.35 47.95
N THR A 155 48.18 59.42 48.39
CA THR A 155 49.21 58.44 47.98
C THR A 155 48.91 57.02 48.48
N GLU A 156 48.32 56.88 49.67
CA GLU A 156 47.85 55.59 50.19
C GLU A 156 46.65 55.04 49.39
N LEU A 157 45.67 55.88 49.07
CA LEU A 157 44.55 55.48 48.22
C LEU A 157 45.01 55.13 46.79
N GLU A 158 45.94 55.91 46.22
CA GLU A 158 46.54 55.63 44.91
C GLU A 158 47.24 54.28 44.91
N LYS A 159 48.03 53.94 45.94
CA LYS A 159 48.62 52.60 46.10
C LYS A 159 47.54 51.53 46.13
N GLN A 160 46.56 51.64 47.02
CA GLN A 160 45.47 50.65 47.15
C GLN A 160 44.70 50.45 45.84
N PHE A 161 44.45 51.53 45.08
CA PHE A 161 43.85 51.44 43.75
C PHE A 161 44.78 50.77 42.73
N THR A 162 46.08 51.08 42.72
CA THR A 162 47.03 50.41 41.82
C THR A 162 47.21 48.94 42.14
N GLU A 163 47.35 48.60 43.43
CA GLU A 163 47.45 47.23 43.94
C GLU A 163 46.20 46.44 43.55
N ARG A 164 45.00 46.93 43.92
CA ARG A 164 43.75 46.23 43.57
C ARG A 164 43.52 46.14 42.06
N ARG A 165 43.98 47.11 41.27
CA ARG A 165 43.96 47.02 39.80
C ARG A 165 44.90 45.92 39.31
N THR A 166 46.12 45.83 39.82
CA THR A 166 47.07 44.76 39.44
C THR A 166 46.63 43.37 39.90
N GLU A 167 45.99 43.26 41.07
CA GLU A 167 45.36 42.01 41.53
C GLU A 167 44.24 41.58 40.59
N LEU A 168 43.30 42.49 40.28
CA LEU A 168 42.20 42.21 39.35
C LEU A 168 42.72 41.84 37.95
N GLU A 169 43.72 42.55 37.44
CA GLU A 169 44.32 42.27 36.13
C GLU A 169 45.01 40.90 36.12
N ALA A 170 45.71 40.52 37.20
CA ALA A 170 46.26 39.18 37.37
C ALA A 170 45.18 38.09 37.54
N GLU A 171 44.11 38.35 38.30
CA GLU A 171 42.94 37.47 38.43
C GLU A 171 42.26 37.25 37.06
N PHE A 172 42.09 38.30 36.26
CA PHE A 172 41.50 38.23 34.92
C PHE A 172 42.39 37.47 33.92
N GLU A 173 43.70 37.71 33.90
CA GLU A 173 44.62 36.96 33.04
C GLU A 173 44.77 35.50 33.48
N ALA A 174 44.72 35.21 34.79
CA ALA A 174 44.65 33.84 35.30
C ALA A 174 43.34 33.13 34.87
N LEU A 175 42.20 33.83 34.92
CA LEU A 175 40.93 33.29 34.39
C LEU A 175 40.98 33.07 32.88
N ARG A 176 41.55 34.02 32.12
CA ARG A 176 41.69 33.92 30.66
C ARG A 176 42.55 32.73 30.26
N THR A 177 43.76 32.63 30.81
CA THR A 177 44.70 31.53 30.53
C THR A 177 44.13 30.17 30.93
N LYS A 178 43.43 30.08 32.06
CA LYS A 178 42.69 28.88 32.46
C LYS A 178 41.59 28.53 31.46
N LEU A 179 40.73 29.49 31.09
CA LEU A 179 39.62 29.26 30.17
C LEU A 179 40.09 28.88 28.77
N THR A 180 41.18 29.48 28.27
CA THR A 180 41.79 29.08 26.99
C THR A 180 42.36 27.66 27.07
N ALA A 181 43.04 27.29 28.15
CA ALA A 181 43.57 25.94 28.33
C ALA A 181 42.46 24.89 28.46
N GLU A 182 41.38 25.18 29.20
CA GLU A 182 40.19 24.31 29.29
C GLU A 182 39.48 24.17 27.93
N HIS A 183 39.38 25.26 27.16
CA HIS A 183 38.82 25.23 25.80
C HIS A 183 39.69 24.41 24.83
N GLU A 184 41.00 24.63 24.81
CA GLU A 184 41.95 23.88 23.99
C GLU A 184 41.94 22.39 24.34
N ALA A 185 41.90 22.04 25.63
CA ALA A 185 41.78 20.66 26.09
C ALA A 185 40.47 20.01 25.62
N LEU A 186 39.32 20.70 25.74
CA LEU A 186 38.04 20.20 25.26
C LEU A 186 37.99 20.06 23.72
N VAL A 187 38.60 21.00 22.98
CA VAL A 187 38.73 20.93 21.52
C VAL A 187 39.64 19.76 21.10
N ALA A 188 40.71 19.50 21.84
CA ALA A 188 41.58 18.34 21.60
C ALA A 188 40.88 17.01 21.94
N GLU A 189 40.15 16.94 23.06
CA GLU A 189 39.37 15.75 23.44
C GLU A 189 38.27 15.45 22.42
N THR A 190 37.50 16.46 22.01
CA THR A 190 36.44 16.29 21.00
C THR A 190 37.00 15.92 19.63
N ARG A 191 38.16 16.45 19.22
CA ARG A 191 38.88 15.96 18.03
C ARG A 191 39.27 14.48 18.16
N ALA A 192 39.94 14.11 19.24
CA ALA A 192 40.37 12.73 19.47
C ALA A 192 39.20 11.75 19.58
N ALA A 193 38.06 12.19 20.13
CA ALA A 193 36.82 11.41 20.14
C ALA A 193 36.24 11.25 18.71
N GLY A 194 36.24 12.31 17.91
CA GLY A 194 35.86 12.26 16.49
C GLY A 194 36.74 11.31 15.68
N GLU A 195 38.06 11.43 15.82
CA GLU A 195 39.05 10.56 15.14
C GLU A 195 38.90 9.08 15.53
N ARG A 196 38.57 8.78 16.80
CA ARG A 196 38.24 7.42 17.24
C ARG A 196 36.97 6.90 16.58
N VAL A 197 35.91 7.71 16.53
CA VAL A 197 34.63 7.33 15.91
C VAL A 197 34.79 7.10 14.40
N THR A 198 35.57 7.93 13.70
CA THR A 198 35.87 7.71 12.28
C THR A 198 36.71 6.45 12.07
N ALA A 199 37.76 6.23 12.86
CA ALA A 199 38.59 5.03 12.75
C ALA A 199 37.81 3.74 13.06
N ASP A 200 36.93 3.75 14.06
CA ASP A 200 36.07 2.61 14.38
C ASP A 200 34.96 2.39 13.34
N PHE A 201 34.46 3.44 12.69
CA PHE A 201 33.56 3.33 11.55
C PHE A 201 34.27 2.73 10.32
N GLU A 202 35.46 3.22 9.97
CA GLU A 202 36.27 2.71 8.86
C GLU A 202 36.63 1.23 9.06
N ARG A 203 37.04 0.84 10.28
CA ARG A 203 37.26 -0.57 10.65
C ARG A 203 36.01 -1.41 10.43
N ARG A 204 34.86 -0.99 10.97
CA ARG A 204 33.59 -1.73 10.82
C ARG A 204 33.14 -1.81 9.35
N SER A 205 33.38 -0.78 8.54
CA SER A 205 33.12 -0.83 7.10
C SER A 205 34.01 -1.86 6.43
N ALA A 206 35.33 -1.83 6.69
CA ALA A 206 36.27 -2.79 6.15
C ALA A 206 35.97 -4.24 6.57
N ASP A 207 35.57 -4.47 7.82
CA ASP A 207 35.14 -5.78 8.33
C ASP A 207 33.86 -6.26 7.62
N LEU A 208 32.89 -5.38 7.39
CA LEU A 208 31.65 -5.70 6.66
C LEU A 208 31.91 -5.98 5.18
N ASP A 209 32.77 -5.20 4.53
CA ASP A 209 33.16 -5.41 3.13
C ASP A 209 33.95 -6.72 2.97
N ALA A 210 34.89 -7.01 3.88
CA ALA A 210 35.58 -8.30 3.92
C ALA A 210 34.60 -9.47 4.11
N ARG A 211 33.63 -9.32 5.03
CA ARG A 211 32.61 -10.35 5.27
C ARG A 211 31.65 -10.52 4.09
N ARG A 212 31.34 -9.44 3.37
CA ARG A 212 30.57 -9.49 2.12
C ARG A 212 31.32 -10.26 1.05
N VAL A 213 32.60 -9.96 0.83
CA VAL A 213 33.45 -10.69 -0.14
C VAL A 213 33.57 -12.17 0.23
N GLU A 214 33.73 -12.50 1.52
CA GLU A 214 33.75 -13.89 2.01
C GLU A 214 32.41 -14.61 1.73
N LEU A 215 31.27 -13.94 1.95
CA LEU A 215 29.95 -14.48 1.64
C LEU A 215 29.73 -14.65 0.13
N ASP A 216 30.09 -13.66 -0.69
CA ASP A 216 29.96 -13.73 -2.15
C ASP A 216 30.82 -14.88 -2.73
N GLN A 217 32.01 -15.13 -2.16
CA GLN A 217 32.84 -16.29 -2.50
C GLN A 217 32.18 -17.61 -2.10
N LYS A 218 31.60 -17.70 -0.89
CA LYS A 218 30.87 -18.89 -0.43
C LYS A 218 29.62 -19.19 -1.26
N TYR A 219 28.84 -18.15 -1.61
CA TYR A 219 27.68 -18.27 -2.48
C TYR A 219 28.08 -18.79 -3.87
N LYS A 220 29.14 -18.23 -4.49
CA LYS A 220 29.65 -18.73 -5.77
C LYS A 220 30.13 -20.18 -5.67
N ALA A 221 30.94 -20.51 -4.68
CA ALA A 221 31.42 -21.89 -4.49
C ALA A 221 30.28 -22.89 -4.27
N TYR A 222 29.22 -22.50 -3.54
CA TYR A 222 28.03 -23.33 -3.34
C TYR A 222 27.22 -23.50 -4.64
N HIS A 223 27.04 -22.45 -5.45
CA HIS A 223 26.42 -22.56 -6.76
C HIS A 223 27.25 -23.40 -7.74
N ASP A 224 28.57 -23.19 -7.81
CA ASP A 224 29.49 -24.01 -8.62
C ASP A 224 29.50 -25.49 -8.20
N GLN A 225 29.19 -25.79 -6.93
CA GLN A 225 29.00 -27.16 -6.43
C GLN A 225 27.63 -27.72 -6.85
N LEU A 226 26.56 -26.96 -6.64
CA LEU A 226 25.20 -27.36 -6.99
C LEU A 226 25.04 -27.59 -8.50
N ASP A 227 25.67 -26.77 -9.34
CA ASP A 227 25.66 -26.93 -10.79
C ASP A 227 26.40 -28.21 -11.21
N LYS A 228 27.52 -28.55 -10.55
CA LYS A 228 28.23 -29.83 -10.77
C LYS A 228 27.41 -31.04 -10.31
N GLU A 229 26.71 -30.94 -9.18
CA GLU A 229 25.80 -31.99 -8.71
C GLU A 229 24.62 -32.16 -9.67
N TYR A 230 24.05 -31.06 -10.16
CA TYR A 230 22.95 -31.06 -11.13
C TYR A 230 23.38 -31.64 -12.49
N ASP A 231 24.49 -31.20 -13.05
CA ASP A 231 25.02 -31.74 -14.30
C ASP A 231 25.45 -33.21 -14.15
N GLY A 232 26.01 -33.59 -13.00
CA GLY A 232 26.29 -34.98 -12.66
C GLY A 232 25.04 -35.85 -12.64
N LEU A 233 23.99 -35.41 -11.92
CA LEU A 233 22.70 -36.11 -11.84
C LEU A 233 22.00 -36.18 -13.20
N LYS A 234 22.07 -35.11 -13.98
CA LYS A 234 21.54 -35.05 -15.35
C LYS A 234 22.30 -35.99 -16.28
N ALA A 235 23.62 -36.09 -16.17
CA ALA A 235 24.43 -37.01 -16.95
C ALA A 235 24.12 -38.47 -16.59
N THR A 236 24.01 -38.82 -15.29
CA THR A 236 23.61 -40.16 -14.86
C THR A 236 22.21 -40.51 -15.32
N LEU A 237 21.23 -39.62 -15.14
CA LEU A 237 19.85 -39.84 -15.61
C LEU A 237 19.77 -40.00 -17.13
N THR A 238 20.57 -39.22 -17.88
CA THR A 238 20.64 -39.35 -19.34
C THR A 238 21.25 -40.68 -19.75
N ALA A 239 22.31 -41.14 -19.07
CA ALA A 239 22.92 -42.45 -19.33
C ALA A 239 21.99 -43.61 -18.97
N GLU A 240 21.27 -43.53 -17.85
CA GLU A 240 20.24 -44.51 -17.47
C GLU A 240 19.09 -44.55 -18.48
N HIS A 241 18.58 -43.38 -18.91
CA HIS A 241 17.54 -43.30 -19.93
C HIS A 241 18.00 -43.85 -21.29
N GLN A 242 19.22 -43.52 -21.73
CA GLN A 242 19.82 -44.09 -22.93
C GLN A 242 19.96 -45.61 -22.83
N LYS A 243 20.37 -46.13 -21.68
CA LYS A 243 20.46 -47.57 -21.42
C LYS A 243 19.08 -48.23 -21.49
N VAL A 244 18.07 -47.69 -20.80
CA VAL A 244 16.68 -48.20 -20.86
C VAL A 244 16.13 -48.17 -22.28
N LEU A 245 16.40 -47.12 -23.06
CA LEU A 245 16.02 -47.06 -24.48
C LEU A 245 16.78 -48.08 -25.35
N ALA A 246 18.06 -48.35 -25.07
CA ALA A 246 18.83 -49.36 -25.77
C ALA A 246 18.35 -50.78 -25.44
N ASP A 247 18.11 -51.07 -24.15
CA ASP A 247 17.56 -52.33 -23.66
C ASP A 247 16.15 -52.57 -24.23
N ALA A 248 15.29 -51.55 -24.25
CA ALA A 248 13.94 -51.62 -24.83
C ALA A 248 13.95 -51.79 -26.36
N ARG A 249 14.91 -51.17 -27.07
CA ARG A 249 15.11 -51.40 -28.51
C ARG A 249 15.57 -52.83 -28.80
N ALA A 250 16.57 -53.32 -28.06
CA ALA A 250 17.05 -54.69 -28.20
C ALA A 250 15.95 -55.72 -27.93
N GLU A 251 15.06 -55.47 -26.96
CA GLU A 251 13.90 -56.32 -26.70
C GLU A 251 12.82 -56.20 -27.78
N ALA A 252 12.55 -55.00 -28.30
CA ALA A 252 11.66 -54.82 -29.44
C ALA A 252 12.18 -55.51 -30.72
N ASP A 253 13.49 -55.47 -30.97
CA ASP A 253 14.15 -56.15 -32.09
C ASP A 253 14.08 -57.68 -31.93
N ARG A 254 14.20 -58.21 -30.69
CA ARG A 254 13.96 -59.64 -30.41
C ARG A 254 12.51 -60.03 -30.69
N ILE A 255 11.55 -59.29 -30.17
CA ILE A 255 10.11 -59.55 -30.39
C ILE A 255 9.79 -59.46 -31.90
N ALA A 256 10.38 -58.50 -32.62
CA ALA A 256 10.24 -58.39 -34.07
C ALA A 256 10.81 -59.64 -34.79
N ALA A 257 12.01 -60.10 -34.41
CA ALA A 257 12.61 -61.30 -34.98
C ALA A 257 11.82 -62.58 -34.66
N GLU A 258 11.30 -62.73 -33.44
CA GLU A 258 10.46 -63.87 -33.02
C GLU A 258 9.10 -63.85 -33.73
N THR A 259 8.47 -62.68 -33.87
CA THR A 259 7.20 -62.54 -34.62
C THR A 259 7.38 -62.73 -36.12
N GLU A 260 8.52 -62.31 -36.70
CA GLU A 260 8.86 -62.61 -38.09
C GLU A 260 9.16 -64.11 -38.31
N ALA A 261 9.89 -64.75 -37.39
CA ALA A 261 10.17 -66.19 -37.45
C ALA A 261 8.88 -67.03 -37.36
N THR A 262 8.01 -66.72 -36.40
CA THR A 262 6.70 -67.40 -36.26
C THR A 262 5.77 -67.13 -37.43
N ARG A 263 5.78 -65.90 -37.99
CA ARG A 263 5.05 -65.57 -39.23
C ARG A 263 5.58 -66.36 -40.43
N ALA A 264 6.91 -66.49 -40.57
CA ALA A 264 7.53 -67.26 -41.64
C ALA A 264 7.21 -68.76 -41.53
N GLU A 265 7.18 -69.30 -40.31
CA GLU A 265 6.74 -70.68 -40.07
C GLU A 265 5.24 -70.88 -40.38
N ALA A 266 4.38 -69.93 -40.00
CA ALA A 266 2.96 -69.95 -40.32
C ALA A 266 2.70 -69.87 -41.83
N LEU A 267 3.45 -69.03 -42.56
CA LEU A 267 3.38 -68.94 -44.02
C LEU A 267 3.84 -70.24 -44.70
N ARG A 268 4.91 -70.90 -44.21
CA ARG A 268 5.31 -72.22 -44.72
C ARG A 268 4.22 -73.27 -44.54
N LYS A 269 3.61 -73.34 -43.35
CA LYS A 269 2.46 -74.24 -43.08
C LYS A 269 1.25 -73.91 -43.95
N LEU A 270 1.01 -72.63 -44.25
CA LEU A 270 -0.04 -72.22 -45.18
C LEU A 270 0.26 -72.69 -46.61
N ASP A 271 1.47 -72.48 -47.12
CA ASP A 271 1.89 -72.95 -48.45
C ASP A 271 1.81 -74.48 -48.57
N GLU A 272 2.18 -75.22 -47.51
CA GLU A 272 2.05 -76.67 -47.46
C GLU A 272 0.57 -77.12 -47.51
N THR A 273 -0.31 -76.46 -46.76
CA THR A 273 -1.75 -76.78 -46.80
C THR A 273 -2.42 -76.37 -48.11
N LEU A 274 -2.01 -75.26 -48.73
CA LEU A 274 -2.47 -74.84 -50.07
C LEU A 274 -2.03 -75.83 -51.15
N LYS A 275 -0.78 -76.28 -51.15
CA LYS A 275 -0.30 -77.32 -52.09
C LYS A 275 -1.03 -78.64 -51.90
N ALA A 276 -1.27 -79.06 -50.65
CA ALA A 276 -2.06 -80.24 -50.36
C ALA A 276 -3.50 -80.12 -50.88
N LYS A 277 -4.14 -78.95 -50.69
CA LYS A 277 -5.49 -78.69 -51.22
C LYS A 277 -5.54 -78.59 -52.74
N GLN A 278 -4.51 -78.03 -53.39
CA GLN A 278 -4.39 -78.01 -54.85
C GLN A 278 -4.31 -79.43 -55.41
N ALA A 279 -3.44 -80.29 -54.86
CA ALA A 279 -3.34 -81.69 -55.27
C ALA A 279 -4.64 -82.49 -55.01
N GLU A 280 -5.36 -82.18 -53.92
CA GLU A 280 -6.68 -82.76 -53.66
C GLU A 280 -7.73 -82.31 -54.69
N THR A 281 -7.72 -81.04 -55.10
CA THR A 281 -8.63 -80.53 -56.15
C THR A 281 -8.26 -81.03 -57.56
N GLU A 282 -6.98 -81.19 -57.88
CA GLU A 282 -6.55 -81.78 -59.15
C GLU A 282 -7.00 -83.25 -59.25
N LYS A 283 -6.94 -83.99 -58.13
CA LYS A 283 -7.45 -85.37 -58.05
C LYS A 283 -8.96 -85.44 -58.26
N THR A 284 -9.75 -84.56 -57.63
CA THR A 284 -11.22 -84.57 -57.81
C THR A 284 -11.64 -84.10 -59.20
N ILE A 285 -10.89 -83.19 -59.83
CA ILE A 285 -11.10 -82.83 -61.24
C ILE A 285 -10.85 -84.04 -62.15
N ALA A 286 -9.73 -84.75 -61.98
CA ALA A 286 -9.42 -85.95 -62.78
C ALA A 286 -10.46 -87.07 -62.59
N GLU A 287 -10.98 -87.27 -61.37
CA GLU A 287 -12.07 -88.21 -61.09
C GLU A 287 -13.37 -87.79 -61.81
N LEU A 288 -13.71 -86.50 -61.81
CA LEU A 288 -14.90 -85.97 -62.50
C LEU A 288 -14.78 -86.02 -64.04
N GLU A 289 -13.59 -85.79 -64.59
CA GLU A 289 -13.33 -85.89 -66.03
C GLU A 289 -13.46 -87.34 -66.54
N ALA A 290 -12.96 -88.32 -65.77
CA ALA A 290 -13.16 -89.73 -66.06
C ALA A 290 -14.64 -90.13 -66.02
N ASP A 291 -15.38 -89.67 -65.01
CA ASP A 291 -16.82 -89.93 -64.86
C ASP A 291 -17.66 -89.26 -65.97
N ALA A 292 -17.21 -88.09 -66.47
CA ALA A 292 -17.82 -87.40 -67.60
C ALA A 292 -17.59 -88.12 -68.93
N LEU A 293 -16.36 -88.57 -69.20
CA LEU A 293 -16.02 -89.33 -70.41
C LEU A 293 -16.83 -90.64 -70.51
N ALA A 294 -16.91 -91.39 -69.40
CA ALA A 294 -17.71 -92.62 -69.35
C ALA A 294 -19.21 -92.39 -69.64
N ARG A 295 -19.77 -91.23 -69.25
CA ARG A 295 -21.16 -90.85 -69.54
C ARG A 295 -21.36 -90.45 -71.00
N VAL A 296 -20.36 -89.83 -71.64
CA VAL A 296 -20.41 -89.46 -73.07
C VAL A 296 -20.29 -90.70 -73.96
N GLU A 297 -19.39 -91.64 -73.66
CA GLU A 297 -19.28 -92.91 -74.39
C GLU A 297 -20.57 -93.75 -74.26
N LYS A 298 -21.16 -93.81 -73.07
CA LYS A 298 -22.44 -94.51 -72.88
C LYS A 298 -23.58 -93.89 -73.69
N THR A 299 -23.75 -92.57 -73.63
CA THR A 299 -24.85 -91.89 -74.33
C THR A 299 -24.71 -91.90 -75.85
N THR A 300 -23.48 -91.96 -76.39
CA THR A 300 -23.25 -92.12 -77.84
C THR A 300 -23.51 -93.55 -78.34
N ALA A 301 -23.25 -94.58 -77.52
CA ALA A 301 -23.64 -95.96 -77.82
C ALA A 301 -25.17 -96.14 -77.78
N ASP A 302 -25.84 -95.61 -76.76
CA ASP A 302 -27.31 -95.69 -76.62
C ASP A 302 -28.03 -94.95 -77.78
N ALA A 303 -27.51 -93.80 -78.21
CA ALA A 303 -28.06 -93.03 -79.32
C ALA A 303 -27.92 -93.71 -80.70
N THR A 304 -26.80 -94.41 -80.95
CA THR A 304 -26.59 -95.13 -82.23
C THR A 304 -27.46 -96.40 -82.32
N ALA A 305 -27.70 -97.09 -81.20
CA ALA A 305 -28.66 -98.19 -81.13
C ALA A 305 -30.11 -97.71 -81.38
N ALA A 306 -30.51 -96.57 -80.80
CA ALA A 306 -31.85 -96.00 -80.99
C ALA A 306 -32.10 -95.54 -82.44
N ALA A 307 -31.09 -94.97 -83.12
CA ALA A 307 -31.21 -94.56 -84.52
C ALA A 307 -31.44 -95.75 -85.47
N ALA A 308 -30.74 -96.87 -85.26
CA ALA A 308 -30.94 -98.09 -86.07
C ALA A 308 -32.33 -98.71 -85.87
N ALA A 309 -32.85 -98.68 -84.63
CA ALA A 309 -34.20 -99.17 -84.33
C ALA A 309 -35.30 -98.31 -85.01
N LEU A 310 -35.18 -96.99 -84.98
CA LEU A 310 -36.15 -96.07 -85.58
C LEU A 310 -36.29 -96.22 -87.10
N VAL A 311 -35.20 -96.50 -87.82
CA VAL A 311 -35.25 -96.73 -89.28
C VAL A 311 -35.98 -98.03 -89.61
N SER A 312 -35.66 -99.12 -88.91
CA SER A 312 -36.34 -100.41 -89.08
C SER A 312 -37.84 -100.35 -88.73
N GLU A 313 -38.20 -99.58 -87.69
CA GLU A 313 -39.59 -99.36 -87.31
C GLU A 313 -40.37 -98.48 -88.31
N ALA A 314 -39.70 -97.52 -88.96
CA ALA A 314 -40.30 -96.67 -89.98
C ALA A 314 -40.63 -97.45 -91.27
N GLU A 315 -39.70 -98.30 -91.73
CA GLU A 315 -39.92 -99.15 -92.91
C GLU A 315 -41.06 -100.15 -92.69
N ALA A 316 -41.12 -100.79 -91.51
CA ALA A 316 -42.23 -101.69 -91.15
C ALA A 316 -43.59 -100.99 -91.05
N LYS A 317 -43.64 -99.74 -90.56
CA LYS A 317 -44.88 -98.94 -90.50
C LYS A 317 -45.35 -98.51 -91.90
N ALA A 318 -44.44 -98.25 -92.83
CA ALA A 318 -44.78 -97.91 -94.21
C ALA A 318 -45.44 -99.09 -94.95
N THR A 319 -44.88 -100.30 -94.85
CA THR A 319 -45.47 -101.50 -95.48
C THR A 319 -46.87 -101.81 -94.91
N LYS A 320 -47.04 -101.62 -93.59
CA LYS A 320 -48.33 -101.85 -92.92
C LYS A 320 -49.41 -100.85 -93.37
N LEU A 321 -49.07 -99.57 -93.52
CA LEU A 321 -50.01 -98.53 -93.94
C LEU A 321 -50.56 -98.75 -95.36
N VAL A 322 -49.74 -99.30 -96.27
CA VAL A 322 -50.19 -99.64 -97.63
C VAL A 322 -51.16 -100.84 -97.61
N GLY A 323 -50.82 -101.91 -96.88
CA GLY A 323 -51.71 -103.07 -96.73
C GLY A 323 -53.04 -102.75 -96.02
N ASP A 324 -53.01 -101.91 -94.98
CA ASP A 324 -54.21 -101.45 -94.27
C ASP A 324 -55.11 -100.57 -95.17
N ALA A 325 -54.55 -99.86 -96.16
CA ALA A 325 -55.30 -99.06 -97.12
C ALA A 325 -55.99 -99.90 -98.20
N GLU A 326 -55.30 -100.90 -98.77
CA GLU A 326 -55.89 -101.84 -99.73
C GLU A 326 -57.01 -102.68 -99.09
N THR A 327 -56.80 -103.14 -97.84
CA THR A 327 -57.80 -103.91 -97.08
C THR A 327 -59.05 -103.06 -96.75
N ARG A 328 -58.89 -101.76 -96.48
CA ARG A 328 -60.04 -100.85 -96.30
C ARG A 328 -60.78 -100.54 -97.60
N SER A 329 -60.06 -100.45 -98.72
CA SER A 329 -60.67 -100.25 -100.04
C SER A 329 -61.57 -101.43 -100.43
N THR A 330 -61.07 -102.67 -100.29
CA THR A 330 -61.86 -103.88 -100.56
C THR A 330 -63.04 -104.03 -99.60
N ALA A 331 -62.85 -103.74 -98.30
CA ALA A 331 -63.93 -103.75 -97.32
C ALA A 331 -65.07 -102.78 -97.67
N LEU A 332 -64.76 -101.53 -98.04
CA LEU A 332 -65.76 -100.53 -98.42
C LEU A 332 -66.57 -100.91 -99.67
N VAL A 333 -65.96 -101.59 -100.64
CA VAL A 333 -66.68 -102.12 -101.82
C VAL A 333 -67.66 -103.22 -101.40
N THR A 334 -67.23 -104.20 -100.61
CA THR A 334 -68.14 -105.25 -100.10
C THR A 334 -69.23 -104.70 -99.15
N GLU A 335 -68.96 -103.63 -98.40
CA GLU A 335 -69.95 -102.97 -97.54
C GLU A 335 -70.99 -102.22 -98.39
N ALA A 336 -70.59 -101.62 -99.51
CA ALA A 336 -71.50 -100.97 -100.46
C ALA A 336 -72.42 -102.00 -101.17
N GLU A 337 -71.87 -103.13 -101.61
CA GLU A 337 -72.65 -104.22 -102.21
C GLU A 337 -73.61 -104.87 -101.20
N SER A 338 -73.17 -105.05 -99.95
CA SER A 338 -74.01 -105.54 -98.84
C SER A 338 -75.17 -104.57 -98.54
N ARG A 339 -74.91 -103.26 -98.50
CA ARG A 339 -75.95 -102.22 -98.30
C ARG A 339 -76.92 -102.13 -99.47
N ALA A 340 -76.48 -102.36 -100.71
CA ALA A 340 -77.35 -102.45 -101.88
C ALA A 340 -78.26 -103.69 -101.84
N ALA A 341 -77.73 -104.85 -101.43
CA ALA A 341 -78.53 -106.06 -101.24
C ALA A 341 -79.52 -105.95 -100.06
N ALA A 342 -79.15 -105.22 -99.00
CA ALA A 342 -80.02 -104.95 -97.86
C ALA A 342 -81.17 -104.00 -98.23
N SER A 343 -80.91 -102.91 -98.97
CA SER A 343 -81.96 -101.95 -99.34
C SER A 343 -82.99 -102.52 -100.32
N VAL A 344 -82.59 -103.47 -101.18
CA VAL A 344 -83.53 -104.21 -102.04
C VAL A 344 -84.43 -105.14 -101.22
N ARG A 345 -83.89 -105.90 -100.25
CA ARG A 345 -84.71 -106.71 -99.33
C ARG A 345 -85.65 -105.85 -98.48
N GLU A 346 -85.17 -104.72 -97.98
CA GLU A 346 -85.97 -103.80 -97.17
C GLU A 346 -87.08 -103.13 -98.00
N ALA A 347 -86.87 -102.96 -99.32
CA ALA A 347 -87.91 -102.50 -100.25
C ALA A 347 -89.00 -103.56 -100.50
N ASP A 348 -88.61 -104.84 -100.69
CA ASP A 348 -89.57 -105.95 -100.85
C ASP A 348 -90.39 -106.18 -99.56
N GLU A 349 -89.76 -106.15 -98.38
CA GLU A 349 -90.45 -106.29 -97.10
C GLU A 349 -91.40 -105.10 -96.82
N LYS A 350 -91.02 -103.87 -97.19
CA LYS A 350 -91.90 -102.69 -97.11
C LYS A 350 -93.05 -102.76 -98.12
N ALA A 351 -92.85 -103.34 -99.30
CA ALA A 351 -93.93 -103.57 -100.26
C ALA A 351 -94.98 -104.57 -99.73
N VAL A 352 -94.54 -105.71 -99.18
CA VAL A 352 -95.43 -106.70 -98.53
C VAL A 352 -96.11 -106.10 -97.29
N GLY A 353 -95.39 -105.30 -96.50
CA GLY A 353 -95.95 -104.58 -95.35
C GLY A 353 -97.04 -103.57 -95.72
N LEU A 354 -96.82 -102.79 -96.80
CA LEU A 354 -97.80 -101.81 -97.28
C LEU A 354 -99.08 -102.45 -97.82
N VAL A 355 -98.99 -103.59 -98.51
CA VAL A 355 -100.17 -104.35 -98.96
C VAL A 355 -100.99 -104.86 -97.77
N ARG A 356 -100.34 -105.40 -96.75
CA ARG A 356 -101.02 -105.86 -95.52
C ARG A 356 -101.69 -104.72 -94.76
N VAL A 357 -100.99 -103.59 -94.57
CA VAL A 357 -101.56 -102.39 -93.90
C VAL A 357 -102.69 -101.76 -94.72
N ALA A 358 -102.64 -101.83 -96.06
CA ALA A 358 -103.74 -101.39 -96.92
C ALA A 358 -104.98 -102.29 -96.77
N GLN A 359 -104.80 -103.62 -96.66
CA GLN A 359 -105.90 -104.55 -96.40
C GLN A 359 -106.49 -104.37 -94.99
N GLU A 360 -105.66 -104.21 -93.95
CA GLU A 360 -106.11 -103.94 -92.58
C GLU A 360 -106.82 -102.57 -92.45
N LYS A 361 -106.36 -101.53 -93.16
CA LYS A 361 -107.09 -100.25 -93.24
C LYS A 361 -108.40 -100.36 -94.02
N ALA A 362 -108.46 -101.16 -95.08
CA ALA A 362 -109.69 -101.36 -95.85
C ALA A 362 -110.76 -102.06 -95.00
N THR A 363 -110.41 -103.12 -94.27
CA THR A 363 -111.35 -103.80 -93.35
C THR A 363 -111.71 -102.92 -92.14
N GLY A 364 -110.74 -102.16 -91.62
CA GLY A 364 -110.96 -101.18 -90.55
C GLY A 364 -111.94 -100.08 -90.93
N LEU A 365 -111.77 -99.46 -92.11
CA LEU A 365 -112.64 -98.38 -92.58
C LEU A 365 -114.06 -98.85 -92.95
N VAL A 366 -114.24 -100.09 -93.42
CA VAL A 366 -115.57 -100.68 -93.60
C VAL A 366 -116.27 -100.83 -92.24
N ARG A 367 -115.58 -101.40 -91.25
CA ARG A 367 -116.12 -101.56 -89.87
C ARG A 367 -116.44 -100.20 -89.23
N GLU A 368 -115.59 -99.20 -89.45
CA GLU A 368 -115.79 -97.84 -88.94
C GLU A 368 -116.91 -97.08 -89.68
N ALA A 369 -117.16 -97.39 -90.95
CA ALA A 369 -118.30 -96.88 -91.71
C ALA A 369 -119.62 -97.48 -91.22
N GLU A 370 -119.65 -98.77 -90.87
CA GLU A 370 -120.82 -99.44 -90.27
C GLU A 370 -121.11 -98.93 -88.83
N GLU A 371 -120.07 -98.71 -88.02
CA GLU A 371 -120.19 -98.08 -86.69
C GLU A 371 -120.57 -96.59 -86.77
N LYS A 372 -120.20 -95.87 -87.84
CA LYS A 372 -120.66 -94.49 -88.09
C LYS A 372 -122.06 -94.43 -88.68
N ALA A 373 -122.47 -95.39 -89.50
CA ALA A 373 -123.84 -95.49 -90.00
C ALA A 373 -124.85 -95.77 -88.88
N THR A 374 -124.52 -96.68 -87.95
CA THR A 374 -125.35 -96.93 -86.76
C THR A 374 -125.41 -95.75 -85.79
N ARG A 375 -124.33 -94.97 -85.67
CA ARG A 375 -124.35 -93.69 -84.93
C ARG A 375 -125.14 -92.59 -85.63
N LEU A 376 -125.08 -92.50 -86.96
CA LEU A 376 -125.92 -91.60 -87.75
C LEU A 376 -127.42 -91.88 -87.58
N GLN A 377 -127.79 -93.12 -87.27
CA GLN A 377 -129.16 -93.51 -86.94
C GLN A 377 -129.58 -92.99 -85.55
N ALA A 378 -128.83 -93.35 -84.50
CA ALA A 378 -129.19 -93.00 -83.11
C ALA A 378 -129.14 -91.49 -82.83
N ASP A 379 -128.18 -90.77 -83.42
CA ASP A 379 -128.04 -89.33 -83.24
C ASP A 379 -129.09 -88.55 -84.06
N ALA A 380 -129.72 -89.17 -85.07
CA ALA A 380 -130.88 -88.61 -85.77
C ALA A 380 -132.16 -88.73 -84.95
N ASP A 381 -132.40 -89.89 -84.32
CA ASP A 381 -133.54 -90.12 -83.43
C ASP A 381 -133.51 -89.18 -82.22
N GLN A 382 -132.34 -89.05 -81.56
CA GLN A 382 -132.19 -88.17 -80.41
C GLN A 382 -132.29 -86.67 -80.76
N ARG A 383 -131.90 -86.27 -81.98
CA ARG A 383 -132.09 -84.89 -82.47
C ARG A 383 -133.53 -84.59 -82.87
N ALA A 384 -134.33 -85.60 -83.24
CA ALA A 384 -135.76 -85.42 -83.49
C ALA A 384 -136.51 -85.10 -82.18
N GLU A 385 -136.15 -85.73 -81.06
CA GLU A 385 -136.68 -85.38 -79.73
C GLU A 385 -136.26 -83.96 -79.30
N VAL A 386 -134.97 -83.61 -79.43
CA VAL A 386 -134.47 -82.27 -79.09
C VAL A 386 -135.06 -81.17 -79.99
N ALA A 387 -135.43 -81.48 -81.24
CA ALA A 387 -136.16 -80.56 -82.11
C ALA A 387 -137.57 -80.26 -81.56
N ALA A 388 -138.28 -81.26 -81.03
CA ALA A 388 -139.59 -81.07 -80.41
C ALA A 388 -139.51 -80.21 -79.14
N GLU A 389 -138.49 -80.40 -78.29
CA GLU A 389 -138.28 -79.59 -77.09
C GLU A 389 -137.85 -78.14 -77.41
N ARG A 390 -136.96 -77.95 -78.39
CA ARG A 390 -136.53 -76.60 -78.79
C ARG A 390 -137.62 -75.80 -79.49
N GLU A 391 -138.57 -76.43 -80.17
CA GLU A 391 -139.73 -75.71 -80.74
C GLU A 391 -140.73 -75.26 -79.66
N ALA A 392 -140.80 -75.96 -78.52
CA ALA A 392 -141.50 -75.47 -77.34
C ALA A 392 -140.75 -74.29 -76.68
N ALA A 393 -139.41 -74.37 -76.58
CA ALA A 393 -138.58 -73.29 -76.06
C ALA A 393 -138.59 -72.03 -76.96
N LEU A 394 -138.66 -72.19 -78.29
CA LEU A 394 -138.80 -71.08 -79.25
C LEU A 394 -140.04 -70.23 -79.01
N ARG A 395 -141.13 -70.82 -78.49
CA ARG A 395 -142.34 -70.06 -78.13
C ARG A 395 -142.16 -69.31 -76.80
N SER A 396 -141.63 -69.97 -75.77
CA SER A 396 -141.40 -69.35 -74.45
C SER A 396 -140.32 -68.26 -74.43
N ALA A 397 -139.25 -68.42 -75.22
CA ALA A 397 -138.15 -67.44 -75.29
C ALA A 397 -138.55 -66.19 -76.10
N HIS A 398 -139.36 -66.34 -77.15
CA HIS A 398 -139.89 -65.20 -77.92
C HIS A 398 -140.82 -64.33 -77.06
N ASP A 399 -141.65 -64.95 -76.20
CA ASP A 399 -142.46 -64.27 -75.18
C ASP A 399 -141.65 -63.58 -74.06
N ASN A 400 -140.34 -63.88 -73.93
CA ASN A 400 -139.48 -63.30 -72.90
C ASN A 400 -138.46 -62.29 -73.42
N LEU A 401 -137.85 -62.47 -74.60
CA LEU A 401 -136.97 -61.42 -75.14
C LEU A 401 -137.74 -60.26 -75.79
N THR A 402 -138.99 -60.49 -76.23
CA THR A 402 -139.91 -59.38 -76.56
C THR A 402 -140.22 -58.52 -75.31
N LYS A 403 -140.00 -59.03 -74.09
CA LYS A 403 -140.02 -58.22 -72.85
C LYS A 403 -138.67 -57.55 -72.56
N GLN A 404 -137.53 -58.14 -72.92
CA GLN A 404 -136.21 -57.52 -72.70
C GLN A 404 -135.79 -56.50 -73.78
N PHE A 405 -136.24 -56.65 -75.02
CA PHE A 405 -136.17 -55.60 -76.05
C PHE A 405 -136.82 -54.31 -75.52
N ASN A 406 -137.96 -54.44 -74.83
CA ASN A 406 -138.64 -53.33 -74.13
C ASN A 406 -138.00 -52.90 -72.79
N ALA A 407 -137.06 -53.67 -72.21
CA ALA A 407 -136.42 -53.35 -70.92
C ALA A 407 -135.03 -52.71 -71.07
N ALA A 408 -134.25 -53.06 -72.09
CA ALA A 408 -133.00 -52.36 -72.43
C ALA A 408 -133.27 -51.11 -73.28
N GLN A 409 -134.36 -51.09 -74.07
CA GLN A 409 -134.93 -49.87 -74.66
C GLN A 409 -135.56 -48.94 -73.59
N ALA A 410 -135.60 -49.34 -72.32
CA ALA A 410 -135.91 -48.48 -71.17
C ALA A 410 -134.67 -47.95 -70.44
N ALA A 411 -133.46 -48.21 -70.95
CA ALA A 411 -132.18 -47.83 -70.32
C ALA A 411 -131.04 -47.55 -71.33
N VAL A 412 -131.14 -46.72 -72.39
CA VAL A 412 -132.09 -45.66 -72.81
C VAL A 412 -132.67 -44.80 -71.66
N GLU A 413 -132.03 -44.65 -70.50
CA GLU A 413 -130.84 -43.83 -70.18
C GLU A 413 -129.58 -44.12 -71.02
N ALA A 414 -129.58 -43.92 -72.34
CA ALA A 414 -129.81 -42.62 -72.99
C ALA A 414 -128.90 -41.55 -72.37
N ALA A 415 -127.78 -41.32 -73.05
CA ALA A 415 -126.90 -40.15 -72.92
C ALA A 415 -125.95 -40.06 -71.71
N MET A 416 -125.29 -41.15 -71.27
CA MET A 416 -124.17 -41.03 -70.30
C MET A 416 -122.83 -41.77 -70.59
N THR A 417 -122.79 -43.03 -71.03
CA THR A 417 -121.49 -43.77 -71.07
C THR A 417 -120.66 -43.60 -72.36
N VAL A 418 -121.18 -42.88 -73.35
CA VAL A 418 -120.36 -42.30 -74.42
C VAL A 418 -120.24 -40.80 -74.16
N LEU A 419 -119.19 -40.34 -73.45
CA LEU A 419 -118.42 -39.13 -73.77
C LEU A 419 -117.26 -38.82 -72.76
N LYS A 420 -116.02 -38.85 -73.29
CA LYS A 420 -115.03 -37.73 -73.22
C LYS A 420 -114.35 -37.41 -71.85
N PRO A 421 -113.47 -36.37 -71.69
CA PRO A 421 -112.05 -36.58 -71.31
C PRO A 421 -111.53 -35.66 -70.17
N LEU A 422 -110.20 -35.43 -70.10
CA LEU A 422 -109.50 -34.42 -69.24
C LEU A 422 -109.56 -34.75 -67.72
N PRO A 423 -108.88 -34.02 -66.78
CA PRO A 423 -108.06 -32.78 -66.82
C PRO A 423 -106.56 -33.02 -66.52
N SER A 424 -105.55 -32.18 -66.81
CA SER A 424 -105.26 -30.74 -66.60
C SER A 424 -104.82 -30.33 -65.19
N SER A 425 -103.71 -29.58 -65.12
CA SER A 425 -103.35 -28.45 -64.21
C SER A 425 -104.07 -28.30 -62.85
N GLU A 426 -103.43 -27.99 -61.72
CA GLU A 426 -102.65 -26.78 -61.40
C GLU A 426 -101.81 -27.01 -60.11
N VAL A 427 -100.52 -26.62 -60.03
CA VAL A 427 -99.94 -25.35 -59.46
C VAL A 427 -99.44 -25.48 -58.01
N ASP A 428 -98.22 -24.94 -57.78
CA ASP A 428 -97.52 -24.50 -56.55
C ASP A 428 -97.49 -25.34 -55.25
N SER A 429 -96.27 -25.60 -54.73
CA SER A 429 -95.73 -24.80 -53.59
C SER A 429 -94.30 -25.20 -53.14
N ASP A 430 -93.52 -24.16 -52.82
CA ASP A 430 -92.41 -24.05 -51.84
C ASP A 430 -91.16 -24.99 -51.77
N ALA A 431 -90.03 -24.37 -52.16
CA ALA A 431 -88.92 -23.89 -51.28
C ALA A 431 -87.88 -24.84 -50.62
N ALA A 432 -86.62 -24.33 -50.60
CA ALA A 432 -85.46 -24.66 -49.73
C ALA A 432 -84.86 -26.11 -49.87
N ALA A 433 -83.58 -26.44 -49.63
CA ALA A 433 -82.28 -25.75 -49.40
C ALA A 433 -81.17 -26.86 -49.40
N GLU A 434 -79.85 -26.68 -49.57
CA GLU A 434 -78.96 -25.53 -49.84
C GLU A 434 -77.60 -26.05 -50.42
N GLU A 435 -76.75 -25.17 -50.98
CA GLU A 435 -75.30 -25.41 -51.24
C GLU A 435 -74.47 -24.72 -50.12
N ALA A 436 -73.12 -24.73 -49.99
CA ALA A 436 -71.94 -24.99 -50.84
C ALA A 436 -70.77 -25.45 -49.91
N ALA A 437 -69.63 -26.05 -50.29
CA ALA A 437 -68.81 -26.09 -51.52
C ALA A 437 -67.70 -25.01 -51.67
N ALA A 438 -66.48 -25.40 -51.24
CA ALA A 438 -65.15 -25.24 -51.87
C ALA A 438 -64.53 -23.88 -52.35
N SER A 439 -63.30 -23.66 -51.87
CA SER A 439 -62.09 -23.18 -52.60
C SER A 439 -61.97 -21.75 -53.16
N GLY A 440 -60.74 -21.20 -53.16
CA GLY A 440 -60.34 -20.05 -53.99
C GLY A 440 -59.12 -19.27 -53.47
N ASP A 441 -58.10 -19.09 -54.32
CA ASP A 441 -56.90 -18.27 -54.08
C ASP A 441 -56.78 -17.14 -55.13
N SER A 442 -55.92 -16.16 -54.86
CA SER A 442 -55.40 -15.09 -55.74
C SER A 442 -56.22 -13.81 -55.97
N GLY A 443 -55.67 -12.70 -55.44
CA GLY A 443 -55.18 -11.56 -56.23
C GLY A 443 -56.15 -10.62 -56.99
N GLY A 444 -56.11 -9.32 -56.64
CA GLY A 444 -56.05 -8.26 -57.67
C GLY A 444 -57.14 -7.18 -57.72
N SER A 445 -57.02 -6.15 -56.86
CA SER A 445 -57.28 -4.72 -57.15
C SER A 445 -58.47 -4.28 -58.06
N GLY A 446 -59.55 -3.80 -57.43
CA GLY A 446 -59.94 -2.37 -57.55
C GLY A 446 -60.97 -1.92 -58.61
N GLY A 447 -62.12 -1.40 -58.12
CA GLY A 447 -62.70 -0.15 -58.64
C GLY A 447 -63.97 -0.20 -59.51
N SER A 448 -65.15 -0.15 -58.86
CA SER A 448 -66.40 0.53 -59.29
C SER A 448 -66.97 0.33 -60.72
N GLU A 449 -68.08 -0.42 -60.79
CA GLU A 449 -69.43 -0.05 -61.32
C GLU A 449 -69.64 0.84 -62.58
N PRO A 450 -70.80 0.72 -63.29
CA PRO A 450 -71.69 -0.46 -63.47
C PRO A 450 -72.37 -0.59 -64.88
N LYS A 451 -73.00 -1.76 -65.15
CA LYS A 451 -74.10 -2.03 -66.14
C LYS A 451 -73.78 -1.82 -67.64
N THR A 452 -74.37 -2.50 -68.64
CA THR A 452 -75.46 -3.51 -68.82
C THR A 452 -75.20 -4.15 -70.22
N GLU A 453 -75.10 -5.46 -70.44
CA GLU A 453 -76.15 -6.50 -70.64
C GLU A 453 -76.25 -6.99 -72.13
N GLN A 454 -76.67 -8.26 -72.31
CA GLN A 454 -77.16 -8.95 -73.54
C GLN A 454 -76.19 -9.41 -74.68
N LEU A 455 -75.89 -10.72 -74.70
CA LEU A 455 -76.33 -11.78 -75.67
C LEU A 455 -76.34 -11.51 -77.22
N PRO A 456 -76.40 -12.55 -78.09
CA PRO A 456 -75.89 -13.94 -78.02
C PRO A 456 -75.20 -14.42 -79.34
N LYS A 457 -74.65 -15.66 -79.37
CA LYS A 457 -75.08 -16.75 -80.30
C LYS A 457 -74.26 -18.04 -80.21
N GLN A 458 -74.87 -19.12 -80.68
CA GLN A 458 -74.38 -20.50 -80.57
C GLN A 458 -73.47 -20.92 -81.74
N ARG A 459 -72.76 -22.02 -81.46
CA ARG A 459 -71.90 -22.86 -82.30
C ARG A 459 -72.73 -24.04 -82.90
N PRO A 460 -72.16 -25.00 -83.67
CA PRO A 460 -70.95 -24.97 -84.53
C PRO A 460 -71.03 -25.84 -85.83
N ARG A 461 -69.87 -25.91 -86.50
CA ARG A 461 -69.31 -27.00 -87.32
C ARG A 461 -69.68 -27.08 -88.82
N SER A 462 -68.59 -27.04 -89.61
CA SER A 462 -68.48 -27.21 -91.07
C SER A 462 -68.97 -26.03 -91.88
#